data_AF-A0A137NVD5-F1
#
_entry.id   AF-A0A137NVD5-F1
#
_cell.length_a   1.000
_cell.length_b   1.000
_cell.length_c   1.000
_cell.angle_alpha   90.00
_cell.angle_beta   90.00
_cell.angle_gamma   90.00
#
_symmetry.space_group_name_H-M   'P 1'
#
loop_
_entity.id
_entity.type
_entity.pdbx_description
1 polymer ?
#
loop_
_entity_poly.entity_id
_entity_poly.type
_entity_poly.pdbx_seq_one_letter_code
_entity_poly.pdbx_strand_id
1 'polypeptide(L)'
;MDVEMINILLLGTNIGFWCIGILFYIIQLTGPLTSLVSILYLFTIFAFGLCALFNYLVEVNIDNSSAIIFQICTFIFSNLSASYFAILVVNTYKVIERRWLYFLCALPLPMAIAVNLWCLVDTLNIFKIETGMKIYALSMVGDVLVIFTEFTINFICYIKFHKYKYIPGFKSLLTQYLSGMIFSLLIDVAVRIIIYYLQLNPHTFAQLSIASAYINLNIEFFLLNRIRIVLMSHIIINNS
;
A
#
# COMPACT_ATOMS: atom_id res chain seq x y z
N MET A 1 -9.35 20.44 18.79
CA MET A 1 -8.34 20.39 17.72
C MET A 1 -9.14 20.22 16.45
N ASP A 2 -9.18 21.25 15.61
CA ASP A 2 -10.11 21.32 14.49
C ASP A 2 -9.78 20.21 13.47
N VAL A 3 -10.80 19.51 12.98
CA VAL A 3 -10.66 18.34 12.07
C VAL A 3 -9.82 18.67 10.84
N GLU A 4 -9.90 19.91 10.37
CA GLU A 4 -9.08 20.46 9.30
C GLU A 4 -7.57 20.42 9.61
N MET A 5 -7.18 20.76 10.85
CA MET A 5 -5.78 20.74 11.28
C MET A 5 -5.20 19.32 11.27
N ILE A 6 -6.01 18.32 11.62
CA ILE A 6 -5.63 16.90 11.56
C ILE A 6 -5.42 16.49 10.09
N ASN A 7 -6.34 16.87 9.20
CA ASN A 7 -6.25 16.55 7.78
C ASN A 7 -5.02 17.18 7.12
N ILE A 8 -4.69 18.43 7.45
CA ILE A 8 -3.47 19.09 6.93
C ILE A 8 -2.21 18.38 7.43
N LEU A 9 -2.17 18.00 8.71
CA LEU A 9 -1.02 17.31 9.28
C LEU A 9 -0.80 15.93 8.64
N LEU A 10 -1.89 15.21 8.35
CA LEU A 10 -1.83 13.91 7.68
C LEU A 10 -1.45 14.02 6.21
N LEU A 11 -1.93 15.06 5.51
CA LEU A 11 -1.46 15.36 4.17
C LEU A 11 0.05 15.66 4.17
N GLY A 12 0.52 16.51 5.09
CA GLY A 12 1.94 16.81 5.26
C GLY A 12 2.79 15.56 5.53
N THR A 13 2.27 14.65 6.35
CA THR A 13 2.89 13.35 6.63
C THR A 13 3.01 12.49 5.37
N ASN A 14 1.93 12.39 4.58
CA ASN A 14 1.92 11.65 3.31
C ASN A 14 2.87 12.27 2.27
N ILE A 15 2.92 13.60 2.17
CA ILE A 15 3.90 14.30 1.32
C ILE A 15 5.33 13.99 1.77
N GLY A 16 5.59 13.96 3.08
CA GLY A 16 6.88 13.54 3.63
C GLY A 16 7.28 12.13 3.18
N PHE A 17 6.38 11.16 3.30
CA PHE A 17 6.62 9.80 2.79
C PHE A 17 6.81 9.75 1.28
N TRP A 18 6.05 10.53 0.52
CA TRP A 18 6.21 10.65 -0.92
C TRP A 18 7.61 11.16 -1.29
N CYS A 19 8.08 12.25 -0.65
CA CYS A 19 9.42 12.80 -0.86
C CYS A 19 10.53 11.79 -0.51
N ILE A 20 10.39 11.08 0.63
CA ILE A 20 11.34 10.03 1.02
C ILE A 20 11.34 8.89 -0.01
N GLY A 21 10.17 8.49 -0.49
CA GLY A 21 10.03 7.46 -1.52
C GLY A 21 10.72 7.85 -2.83
N ILE A 22 10.54 9.10 -3.29
CA ILE A 22 11.24 9.65 -4.46
C ILE A 22 12.75 9.66 -4.22
N LEU A 23 13.21 10.08 -3.04
CA LEU A 23 14.62 10.09 -2.69
C LEU A 23 15.22 8.68 -2.85
N PHE A 24 14.56 7.65 -2.31
CA PHE A 24 15.01 6.25 -2.44
C PHE A 24 15.11 5.77 -3.88
N TYR A 25 14.21 6.23 -4.76
CA TYR A 25 14.31 5.98 -6.19
C TYR A 25 15.53 6.68 -6.80
N ILE A 26 15.75 7.97 -6.52
CA ILE A 26 16.86 8.77 -7.07
C ILE A 26 18.22 8.19 -6.66
N ILE A 27 18.39 7.79 -5.40
CA ILE A 27 19.63 7.19 -4.90
C ILE A 27 19.76 5.70 -5.25
N GLN A 28 18.87 5.18 -6.10
CA GLN A 28 18.91 3.81 -6.65
C GLN A 28 18.83 2.70 -5.59
N LEU A 29 18.26 2.97 -4.41
CA LEU A 29 18.00 1.93 -3.41
C LEU A 29 17.00 0.88 -3.91
N THR A 30 16.18 1.25 -4.89
CA THR A 30 15.15 0.40 -5.50
C THR A 30 15.71 -0.49 -6.61
N GLY A 31 16.96 -0.28 -7.00
CA GLY A 31 17.61 -0.89 -8.17
C GLY A 31 17.90 0.14 -9.27
N PRO A 32 18.37 -0.31 -10.44
CA PRO A 32 18.66 0.57 -11.57
C PRO A 32 17.41 1.37 -11.97
N LEU A 33 17.57 2.67 -12.24
CA LEU A 33 16.45 3.61 -12.51
C LEU A 33 15.50 3.12 -13.62
N THR A 34 16.06 2.51 -14.67
CA THR A 34 15.29 2.01 -15.83
C THR A 34 14.76 0.59 -15.64
N SER A 35 14.98 -0.03 -14.47
CA SER A 35 14.45 -1.36 -14.19
C SER A 35 12.94 -1.30 -13.99
N LEU A 36 12.23 -2.33 -14.45
CA LEU A 36 10.77 -2.46 -14.27
C LEU A 36 10.37 -2.28 -12.80
N VAL A 37 11.18 -2.80 -11.88
CA VAL A 37 10.95 -2.76 -10.43
C VAL A 37 11.01 -1.32 -9.90
N SER A 38 12.02 -0.55 -10.30
CA SER A 38 12.16 0.86 -9.91
C SER A 38 11.07 1.75 -10.52
N ILE A 39 10.66 1.49 -11.77
CA ILE A 39 9.57 2.22 -12.43
C ILE A 39 8.23 1.95 -11.74
N LEU A 40 7.93 0.68 -11.45
CA LEU A 40 6.70 0.31 -10.74
C LEU A 40 6.66 0.93 -9.33
N TYR A 41 7.80 0.94 -8.63
CA TYR A 41 7.92 1.59 -7.32
C TYR A 41 7.64 3.09 -7.40
N LEU A 42 8.25 3.81 -8.36
CA LEU A 42 7.98 5.24 -8.57
C LEU A 42 6.50 5.49 -8.88
N PHE A 43 5.93 4.69 -9.79
CA PHE A 43 4.52 4.76 -10.14
C PHE A 43 3.60 4.57 -8.93
N THR A 44 3.89 3.58 -8.08
CA THR A 44 3.13 3.30 -6.86
C THR A 44 3.18 4.48 -5.89
N ILE A 45 4.36 5.07 -5.69
CA ILE A 45 4.54 6.22 -4.80
C ILE A 45 3.78 7.45 -5.27
N PHE A 46 3.79 7.73 -6.58
CA PHE A 46 3.00 8.81 -7.15
C PHE A 46 1.50 8.54 -7.02
N ALA A 47 1.06 7.29 -7.22
CA ALA A 47 -0.34 6.91 -7.05
C ALA A 47 -0.81 7.12 -5.61
N PHE A 48 -0.04 6.68 -4.62
CA PHE A 48 -0.33 6.95 -3.20
C PHE A 48 -0.39 8.45 -2.90
N GLY A 49 0.59 9.22 -3.37
CA GLY A 49 0.70 10.65 -3.02
C GLY A 49 -0.43 11.47 -3.62
N LEU A 50 -0.78 11.18 -4.87
CA LEU A 50 -1.91 11.81 -5.54
C LEU A 50 -3.24 11.36 -4.95
N CYS A 51 -3.39 10.08 -4.57
CA CYS A 51 -4.58 9.60 -3.87
C CYS A 51 -4.81 10.34 -2.54
N ALA A 52 -3.76 10.56 -1.74
CA ALA A 52 -3.85 11.30 -0.49
C ALA A 52 -4.18 12.79 -0.73
N LEU A 53 -3.54 13.41 -1.73
CA LEU A 53 -3.79 14.80 -2.10
C LEU A 53 -5.23 15.02 -2.58
N PHE A 54 -5.74 14.17 -3.47
CA PHE A 54 -7.09 14.35 -4.00
C PHE A 54 -8.15 14.04 -2.94
N ASN A 55 -7.93 13.08 -2.04
CA ASN A 55 -8.81 12.87 -0.88
C ASN A 55 -8.89 14.12 0.01
N TYR A 56 -7.75 14.76 0.28
CA TYR A 56 -7.73 16.04 1.01
C TYR A 56 -8.53 17.12 0.27
N LEU A 57 -8.33 17.25 -1.04
CA LEU A 57 -9.01 18.27 -1.85
C LEU A 57 -10.51 18.03 -1.96
N VAL A 58 -10.98 16.78 -1.95
CA VAL A 58 -12.42 16.44 -1.87
C VAL A 58 -12.99 16.98 -0.57
N GLU A 59 -12.39 16.65 0.57
CA GLU A 59 -12.88 17.07 1.89
C GLU A 59 -13.00 18.59 2.01
N VAL A 60 -11.97 19.33 1.59
CA VAL A 60 -11.96 20.80 1.69
C VAL A 60 -12.93 21.47 0.70
N ASN A 61 -13.33 20.77 -0.36
CA ASN A 61 -14.20 21.31 -1.42
C ASN A 61 -15.55 20.60 -1.50
N ILE A 62 -16.00 19.90 -0.45
CA ILE A 62 -17.17 19.00 -0.52
C ILE A 62 -18.46 19.66 -1.03
N ASP A 63 -18.63 20.96 -0.79
CA ASP A 63 -19.78 21.76 -1.25
C ASP A 63 -19.62 22.35 -2.66
N ASN A 64 -18.45 22.19 -3.29
CA ASN A 64 -18.10 22.78 -4.57
C ASN A 64 -18.17 21.73 -5.69
N SER A 65 -18.47 22.17 -6.91
CA SER A 65 -18.50 21.31 -8.10
C SER A 65 -17.13 20.68 -8.42
N SER A 66 -16.05 21.26 -7.91
CA SER A 66 -14.69 20.72 -8.01
C SER A 66 -14.49 19.41 -7.23
N ALA A 67 -15.29 19.12 -6.19
CA ALA A 67 -15.20 17.86 -5.44
C ALA A 67 -15.37 16.63 -6.34
N ILE A 68 -16.23 16.72 -7.36
CA ILE A 68 -16.46 15.63 -8.32
C ILE A 68 -15.18 15.31 -9.09
N ILE A 69 -14.47 16.35 -9.56
CA ILE A 69 -13.22 16.16 -10.32
C ILE A 69 -12.18 15.50 -9.41
N PHE A 70 -12.03 15.99 -8.19
CA PHE A 70 -11.09 15.41 -7.23
C PHE A 70 -11.47 13.98 -6.84
N GLN A 71 -12.77 13.65 -6.76
CA GLN A 71 -13.21 12.29 -6.49
C GLN A 71 -12.92 11.33 -7.64
N ILE A 72 -13.10 11.76 -8.88
CA ILE A 72 -12.70 10.97 -10.06
C ILE A 72 -11.18 10.74 -10.03
N CYS A 73 -10.40 11.76 -9.71
CA CYS A 73 -8.95 11.61 -9.54
C CYS A 73 -8.62 10.61 -8.42
N THR A 74 -9.26 10.70 -7.25
CA THR A 74 -9.12 9.75 -6.14
C THR A 74 -9.44 8.32 -6.59
N PHE A 75 -10.51 8.11 -7.35
CA PHE A 75 -10.86 6.81 -7.91
C PHE A 75 -9.76 6.25 -8.83
N ILE A 76 -9.22 7.08 -9.72
CA ILE A 76 -8.14 6.67 -10.63
C ILE A 76 -6.89 6.30 -9.82
N PHE A 77 -6.42 7.18 -8.94
CA PHE A 77 -5.16 6.98 -8.22
C PHE A 77 -5.24 5.88 -7.16
N SER A 78 -6.39 5.65 -6.54
CA SER A 78 -6.61 4.49 -5.66
C SER A 78 -6.52 3.15 -6.40
N ASN A 79 -6.99 3.07 -7.65
CA ASN A 79 -6.82 1.87 -8.47
C ASN A 79 -5.37 1.73 -8.98
N LEU A 80 -4.70 2.83 -9.35
CA LEU A 80 -3.28 2.79 -9.74
C LEU A 80 -2.37 2.32 -8.59
N SER A 81 -2.79 2.54 -7.34
CA SER A 81 -2.08 2.08 -6.14
C SER A 81 -1.98 0.54 -6.06
N ALA A 82 -2.81 -0.20 -6.79
CA ALA A 82 -2.69 -1.66 -6.94
C ALA A 82 -1.37 -2.10 -7.61
N SER A 83 -0.63 -1.18 -8.23
CA SER A 83 0.74 -1.40 -8.73
C SER A 83 1.70 -1.93 -7.65
N TYR A 84 1.44 -1.65 -6.37
CA TYR A 84 2.11 -2.29 -5.24
C TYR A 84 2.10 -3.83 -5.32
N PHE A 85 0.96 -4.45 -5.68
CA PHE A 85 0.87 -5.90 -5.82
C PHE A 85 1.62 -6.43 -7.04
N ALA A 86 1.67 -5.64 -8.13
CA ALA A 86 2.45 -5.99 -9.32
C ALA A 86 3.95 -6.09 -8.99
N ILE A 87 4.45 -5.18 -8.14
CA ILE A 87 5.83 -5.22 -7.65
C ILE A 87 6.11 -6.52 -6.89
N LEU A 88 5.21 -6.92 -5.99
CA LEU A 88 5.35 -8.15 -5.20
C LEU A 88 5.42 -9.38 -6.12
N VAL A 89 4.58 -9.45 -7.15
CA VAL A 89 4.62 -10.52 -8.16
C VAL A 89 5.95 -10.52 -8.92
N VAL A 90 6.42 -9.36 -9.39
CA VAL A 90 7.70 -9.23 -10.11
C VAL A 90 8.90 -9.61 -9.24
N ASN A 91 8.82 -9.40 -7.92
CA ASN A 91 9.89 -9.80 -7.01
C ASN A 91 9.85 -11.27 -6.61
N THR A 92 8.73 -11.97 -6.83
CA THR A 92 8.53 -13.35 -6.35
C THR A 92 8.40 -14.40 -7.46
N TYR A 93 8.09 -14.02 -8.71
CA TYR A 93 7.73 -14.96 -9.79
C TYR A 93 8.79 -16.01 -10.15
N LYS A 94 10.07 -15.75 -9.90
CA LYS A 94 11.17 -16.71 -10.14
C LYS A 94 11.43 -17.65 -8.97
N VAL A 95 10.86 -17.36 -7.80
CA VAL A 95 11.15 -18.03 -6.54
C VAL A 95 9.98 -18.88 -6.07
N ILE A 96 8.77 -18.39 -6.29
CA ILE A 96 7.55 -19.03 -5.82
C ILE A 96 6.95 -19.89 -6.94
N GLU A 97 6.42 -21.07 -6.58
CA GLU A 97 5.76 -21.99 -7.51
C GLU A 97 4.54 -21.29 -8.17
N ARG A 98 4.32 -21.54 -9.48
CA ARG A 98 3.27 -20.87 -10.28
C ARG A 98 1.87 -20.87 -9.64
N ARG A 99 1.47 -21.96 -8.98
CA ARG A 99 0.18 -22.06 -8.29
C ARG A 99 -0.04 -20.93 -7.28
N TRP A 100 1.00 -20.55 -6.55
CA TRP A 100 0.95 -19.50 -5.53
C TRP A 100 0.94 -18.11 -6.15
N LEU A 101 1.48 -17.93 -7.37
CA LEU A 101 1.34 -16.66 -8.09
C LEU A 101 -0.12 -16.37 -8.43
N TYR A 102 -0.91 -17.38 -8.82
CA TYR A 102 -2.35 -17.18 -9.02
C TYR A 102 -3.06 -16.77 -7.73
N PHE A 103 -2.70 -17.39 -6.60
CA PHE A 103 -3.22 -16.99 -5.30
C PHE A 103 -2.83 -15.55 -4.94
N LEU A 104 -1.57 -15.15 -5.16
CA LEU A 104 -1.10 -13.79 -4.91
C LEU A 104 -1.83 -12.74 -5.78
N CYS A 105 -2.20 -13.09 -7.01
CA CYS A 105 -3.00 -12.21 -7.87
C CYS A 105 -4.49 -12.14 -7.46
N ALA A 106 -5.04 -13.23 -6.90
CA ALA A 106 -6.44 -13.29 -6.49
C ALA A 106 -6.68 -12.67 -5.10
N LEU A 107 -5.69 -12.73 -4.21
CA LEU A 107 -5.81 -12.29 -2.82
C LEU A 107 -6.21 -10.81 -2.65
N PRO A 108 -5.75 -9.87 -3.48
CA PRO A 108 -6.18 -8.47 -3.42
C PRO A 108 -7.62 -8.20 -3.90
N LEU A 109 -8.30 -9.17 -4.54
CA LEU A 109 -9.62 -8.92 -5.12
C LEU A 109 -10.69 -8.46 -4.11
N PRO A 110 -10.84 -9.09 -2.92
CA PRO A 110 -11.82 -8.64 -1.93
C PRO A 110 -11.56 -7.21 -1.46
N MET A 111 -10.29 -6.86 -1.25
CA MET A 111 -9.87 -5.50 -0.92
C MET A 111 -10.20 -4.52 -2.05
N ALA A 112 -9.86 -4.86 -3.30
CA ALA A 112 -10.13 -4.02 -4.46
C ALA A 112 -11.63 -3.77 -4.65
N ILE A 113 -12.48 -4.78 -4.44
CA ILE A 113 -13.94 -4.64 -4.49
C ILE A 113 -14.41 -3.69 -3.39
N ALA A 114 -13.94 -3.84 -2.15
CA ALA A 114 -14.35 -2.99 -1.04
C ALA A 114 -13.94 -1.52 -1.23
N VAL A 115 -12.72 -1.26 -1.70
CA VAL A 115 -12.24 0.11 -2.01
C VAL A 115 -13.04 0.73 -3.15
N ASN A 116 -13.31 -0.01 -4.23
CA ASN A 116 -14.13 0.50 -5.33
C ASN A 116 -15.58 0.77 -4.91
N LEU A 117 -16.17 -0.08 -4.05
CA LEU A 117 -17.48 0.17 -3.47
C LEU A 117 -17.47 1.43 -2.59
N TRP A 118 -16.44 1.62 -1.78
CA TRP A 118 -16.28 2.84 -0.99
C TRP A 118 -16.22 4.08 -1.90
N CYS A 119 -15.34 4.10 -2.91
CA CYS A 119 -15.23 5.23 -3.83
C CYS A 119 -16.54 5.50 -4.59
N LEU A 120 -17.27 4.46 -4.99
CA LEU A 120 -18.55 4.58 -5.69
C LEU A 120 -19.62 5.22 -4.79
N VAL A 121 -19.77 4.72 -3.56
CA VAL A 121 -20.74 5.24 -2.59
C VAL A 121 -20.42 6.69 -2.23
N ASP A 122 -19.14 6.99 -2.03
CA ASP A 122 -18.68 8.34 -1.76
C ASP A 122 -18.99 9.31 -2.92
N THR A 123 -18.75 8.86 -4.15
CA THR A 123 -19.12 9.62 -5.36
C THR A 123 -20.62 9.90 -5.40
N LEU A 124 -21.47 8.90 -5.14
CA LEU A 124 -22.93 9.08 -5.11
C LEU A 124 -23.35 10.08 -4.02
N ASN A 125 -22.72 10.04 -2.85
CA ASN A 125 -22.99 11.00 -1.77
C ASN A 125 -22.60 12.43 -2.16
N ILE A 126 -21.48 12.63 -2.87
CA ILE A 126 -21.10 13.94 -3.43
C ILE A 126 -22.16 14.45 -4.43
N PHE A 127 -22.76 13.55 -5.22
CA PHE A 127 -23.92 13.87 -6.07
C PHE A 127 -25.25 14.04 -5.32
N LYS A 128 -25.25 13.96 -3.98
CA LYS A 128 -26.44 14.01 -3.11
C LYS A 128 -27.45 12.90 -3.41
N ILE A 129 -26.98 11.77 -3.94
CA ILE A 129 -27.79 10.57 -4.14
C ILE A 129 -27.73 9.77 -2.85
N GLU A 130 -28.88 9.63 -2.17
CA GLU A 130 -28.94 8.84 -0.94
C GLU A 130 -28.59 7.37 -1.21
N THR A 131 -27.60 6.89 -0.48
CA THR A 131 -27.24 5.47 -0.45
C THR A 131 -27.68 4.88 0.88
N GLY A 132 -28.23 3.66 0.88
CA GLY A 132 -28.56 2.93 2.11
C GLY A 132 -27.31 2.44 2.88
N MET A 133 -26.11 2.72 2.38
CA MET A 133 -24.85 2.24 2.93
C MET A 133 -24.16 3.33 3.73
N LYS A 134 -23.74 3.00 4.95
CA LYS A 134 -22.96 3.91 5.81
C LYS A 134 -21.52 3.95 5.31
N ILE A 135 -21.10 5.10 4.77
CA ILE A 135 -19.75 5.27 4.21
C ILE A 135 -18.64 4.95 5.22
N TYR A 136 -18.84 5.34 6.49
CA TYR A 136 -17.90 5.05 7.57
C TYR A 136 -17.71 3.54 7.80
N ALA A 137 -18.80 2.76 7.71
CA ALA A 137 -18.72 1.30 7.84
C ALA A 137 -18.00 0.67 6.64
N LEU A 138 -18.24 1.19 5.42
CA LEU A 138 -17.51 0.75 4.22
C LEU A 138 -16.03 1.07 4.31
N SER A 139 -15.66 2.25 4.81
CA SER A 139 -14.26 2.61 5.07
C SER A 139 -13.59 1.60 5.98
N MET A 140 -14.20 1.29 7.14
CA MET A 140 -13.68 0.31 8.09
C MET A 140 -13.49 -1.08 7.48
N VAL A 141 -14.49 -1.58 6.75
CA VAL A 141 -14.40 -2.88 6.09
C VAL A 141 -13.30 -2.89 5.03
N GLY A 142 -13.22 -1.85 4.20
CA GLY A 142 -12.20 -1.72 3.18
C GLY A 142 -10.80 -1.77 3.76
N ASP A 143 -10.54 -0.99 4.80
CA ASP A 143 -9.22 -0.91 5.43
C ASP A 143 -8.80 -2.20 6.16
N VAL A 144 -9.72 -2.88 6.86
CA VAL A 144 -9.45 -4.21 7.42
C VAL A 144 -9.06 -5.20 6.34
N LEU A 145 -9.73 -5.15 5.17
CA LEU A 145 -9.37 -6.00 4.03
C LEU A 145 -8.02 -5.61 3.42
N VAL A 146 -7.65 -4.32 3.40
CA VAL A 146 -6.31 -3.86 2.95
C VAL A 146 -5.24 -4.47 3.84
N ILE A 147 -5.33 -4.28 5.15
CA ILE A 147 -4.34 -4.79 6.12
C ILE A 147 -4.25 -6.31 6.03
N PHE A 148 -5.38 -6.99 6.00
CA PHE A 148 -5.40 -8.45 5.91
C PHE A 148 -4.76 -8.95 4.62
N THR A 149 -5.00 -8.26 3.50
CA THR A 149 -4.41 -8.59 2.19
C THR A 149 -2.90 -8.41 2.22
N GLU A 150 -2.43 -7.24 2.67
CA GLU A 150 -0.99 -6.92 2.74
C GLU A 150 -0.25 -7.90 3.66
N PHE A 151 -0.77 -8.12 4.88
CA PHE A 151 -0.19 -9.08 5.82
C PHE A 151 -0.15 -10.50 5.24
N THR A 152 -1.26 -10.97 4.66
CA THR A 152 -1.35 -12.34 4.13
C THR A 152 -0.38 -12.57 2.98
N ILE A 153 -0.23 -11.60 2.06
CA ILE A 153 0.72 -11.70 0.96
C ILE A 153 2.15 -11.76 1.50
N ASN A 154 2.53 -10.85 2.40
CA ASN A 154 3.86 -10.84 2.98
C ASN A 154 4.17 -12.11 3.77
N PHE A 155 3.17 -12.66 4.47
CA PHE A 155 3.30 -13.92 5.20
C PHE A 155 3.51 -15.10 4.26
N ILE A 156 2.76 -15.18 3.16
CA ILE A 156 2.97 -16.20 2.11
C ILE A 156 4.39 -16.08 1.55
N CYS A 157 4.83 -14.87 1.20
CA CYS A 157 6.18 -14.61 0.73
C CYS A 157 7.21 -15.12 1.75
N TYR A 158 7.09 -14.74 3.01
CA TYR A 158 7.98 -15.19 4.09
C TYR A 158 8.08 -16.72 4.16
N ILE A 159 6.95 -17.43 4.19
CA ILE A 159 6.92 -18.91 4.23
C ILE A 159 7.67 -19.51 3.03
N LYS A 160 7.49 -18.93 1.83
CA LYS A 160 8.15 -19.42 0.62
C LYS A 160 9.64 -19.14 0.60
N PHE A 161 10.06 -17.93 0.97
CA PHE A 161 11.48 -17.59 1.06
C PHE A 161 12.19 -18.32 2.22
N HIS A 162 11.48 -18.68 3.29
CA HIS A 162 12.04 -19.42 4.42
C HIS A 162 12.59 -20.80 4.04
N LYS A 163 12.13 -21.40 2.92
CA LYS A 163 12.71 -22.64 2.37
C LYS A 163 14.21 -22.49 2.05
N TYR A 164 14.68 -21.28 1.79
CA TYR A 164 16.07 -20.97 1.43
C TYR A 164 16.91 -20.47 2.60
N LYS A 165 16.44 -20.66 3.85
CA LYS A 165 17.12 -20.19 5.09
C LYS A 165 18.57 -20.70 5.26
N TYR A 166 18.95 -21.75 4.55
CA TYR A 166 20.29 -22.34 4.61
C TYR A 166 21.35 -21.55 3.83
N ILE A 167 20.93 -20.61 2.96
CA ILE A 167 21.85 -19.73 2.23
C ILE A 167 22.52 -18.75 3.21
N PRO A 168 23.85 -18.56 3.17
CA PRO A 168 24.55 -17.63 4.04
C PRO A 168 23.96 -16.21 3.98
N GLY A 169 23.78 -15.56 5.14
CA GLY A 169 23.18 -14.23 5.24
C GLY A 169 21.65 -14.16 5.05
N PHE A 170 21.04 -15.18 4.44
CA PHE A 170 19.62 -15.20 4.12
C PHE A 170 18.72 -15.31 5.35
N LYS A 171 19.17 -16.05 6.37
CA LYS A 171 18.47 -16.17 7.66
C LYS A 171 18.29 -14.81 8.35
N SER A 172 19.32 -13.95 8.31
CA SER A 172 19.25 -12.61 8.90
C SER A 172 18.23 -11.73 8.17
N LEU A 173 18.26 -11.75 6.83
CA LEU A 173 17.30 -11.02 5.99
C LEU A 173 15.86 -11.50 6.21
N LEU A 174 15.64 -12.81 6.36
CA LEU A 174 14.32 -13.37 6.66
C LEU A 174 13.81 -12.93 8.03
N THR A 175 14.69 -12.86 9.04
CA THR A 175 14.31 -12.33 10.37
C THR A 175 13.93 -10.85 10.27
N GLN A 176 14.70 -10.04 9.54
CA GLN A 176 14.38 -8.62 9.30
C GLN A 176 13.04 -8.45 8.58
N TYR A 177 12.77 -9.29 7.58
CA TYR A 177 11.50 -9.29 6.85
C TYR A 177 10.33 -9.67 7.75
N LEU A 178 10.47 -10.71 8.58
CA LEU A 178 9.46 -11.09 9.56
C LEU A 178 9.20 -9.97 10.59
N SER A 179 10.27 -9.36 11.13
CA SER A 179 10.12 -8.26 12.08
C SER A 179 9.47 -7.03 11.44
N GLY A 180 9.81 -6.75 10.16
CA GLY A 180 9.21 -5.66 9.39
C GLY A 180 7.71 -5.86 9.20
N MET A 181 7.30 -7.06 8.80
CA MET A 181 5.89 -7.43 8.62
C MET A 181 5.09 -7.35 9.95
N ILE A 182 5.66 -7.82 11.06
CA ILE A 182 5.01 -7.71 12.38
C ILE A 182 4.91 -6.25 12.82
N PHE A 183 5.98 -5.47 12.64
CA PHE A 183 6.01 -4.05 12.99
C PHE A 183 4.99 -3.25 12.20
N SER A 184 4.90 -3.50 10.88
CA SER A 184 3.88 -2.97 9.98
C SER A 184 2.46 -3.26 10.50
N LEU A 185 2.15 -4.53 10.78
CA LEU A 185 0.84 -4.93 11.31
C LEU A 185 0.51 -4.23 12.64
N LEU A 186 1.49 -4.08 13.54
CA LEU A 186 1.30 -3.40 14.81
C LEU A 186 1.03 -1.90 14.64
N ILE A 187 1.74 -1.23 13.72
CA ILE A 187 1.44 0.17 13.35
C ILE A 187 0.03 0.26 12.80
N ASP A 188 -0.35 -0.66 11.92
CA ASP A 188 -1.68 -0.65 11.33
C ASP A 188 -2.77 -0.75 12.38
N VAL A 189 -2.68 -1.75 13.25
CA VAL A 189 -3.62 -1.91 14.37
C VAL A 189 -3.64 -0.67 15.27
N ALA A 190 -2.49 -0.11 15.64
CA ALA A 190 -2.42 1.07 16.50
C ALA A 190 -3.08 2.31 15.86
N VAL A 191 -2.79 2.56 14.58
CA VAL A 191 -3.38 3.67 13.82
C VAL A 191 -4.90 3.52 13.74
N ARG A 192 -5.41 2.31 13.52
CA ARG A 192 -6.86 2.08 13.39
C ARG A 192 -7.60 2.17 14.72
N ILE A 193 -6.95 1.77 15.82
CA ILE A 193 -7.47 2.04 17.18
C ILE A 193 -7.62 3.54 17.38
N ILE A 194 -6.61 4.33 17.04
CA ILE A 194 -6.66 5.80 17.17
C ILE A 194 -7.82 6.37 16.36
N ILE A 195 -7.98 5.94 15.10
CA ILE A 195 -9.07 6.42 14.24
C ILE A 195 -10.44 6.05 14.82
N TYR A 196 -10.62 4.80 15.26
CA TYR A 196 -11.88 4.35 15.85
C TYR A 196 -12.26 5.17 17.09
N TYR A 197 -11.31 5.41 17.98
CA TYR A 197 -11.55 6.21 19.18
C TYR A 197 -11.80 7.69 18.89
N LEU A 198 -11.12 8.26 17.90
CA LEU A 198 -11.28 9.68 17.54
C LEU A 198 -12.45 9.93 16.58
N GLN A 199 -13.12 8.89 16.08
CA GLN A 199 -14.22 8.97 15.11
C GLN A 199 -13.92 9.89 13.93
N LEU A 200 -12.71 9.76 13.37
CA LEU A 200 -12.26 10.59 12.25
C LEU A 200 -13.12 10.34 11.00
N ASN A 201 -13.16 11.34 10.11
CA ASN A 201 -13.97 11.27 8.90
C ASN A 201 -13.40 10.21 7.90
N PRO A 202 -14.21 9.74 6.93
CA PRO A 202 -13.80 8.74 5.96
C PRO A 202 -12.57 9.12 5.10
N HIS A 203 -12.42 10.39 4.76
CA HIS A 203 -11.28 10.87 3.94
C HIS A 203 -9.98 10.90 4.75
N THR A 204 -10.03 11.28 6.03
CA THR A 204 -8.93 11.16 7.00
C THR A 204 -8.51 9.70 7.14
N PHE A 205 -9.48 8.78 7.15
CA PHE A 205 -9.21 7.34 7.19
C PHE A 205 -8.40 6.86 5.98
N ALA A 206 -8.80 7.30 4.78
CA ALA A 206 -8.09 6.98 3.55
C ALA A 206 -6.64 7.52 3.58
N GLN A 207 -6.42 8.76 4.06
CA GLN A 207 -5.07 9.33 4.17
C GLN A 207 -4.17 8.57 5.14
N LEU A 208 -4.69 8.10 6.28
CA LEU A 208 -3.94 7.28 7.22
C LEU A 208 -3.62 5.89 6.66
N SER A 209 -4.55 5.32 5.90
CA SER A 209 -4.36 4.05 5.20
C SER A 209 -3.23 4.15 4.18
N ILE A 210 -3.16 5.26 3.43
CA ILE A 210 -2.08 5.51 2.47
C ILE A 210 -0.73 5.70 3.18
N ALA A 211 -0.70 6.41 4.31
CA ALA A 211 0.52 6.59 5.10
C ALA A 211 1.08 5.24 5.59
N SER A 212 0.20 4.35 6.02
CA SER A 212 0.53 2.96 6.36
C SER A 212 1.06 2.19 5.15
N ALA A 213 0.38 2.29 4.00
CA ALA A 213 0.80 1.64 2.76
C ALA A 213 2.19 2.11 2.29
N TYR A 214 2.55 3.38 2.53
CA TYR A 214 3.92 3.86 2.30
C TYR A 214 4.96 3.14 3.16
N ILE A 215 4.69 2.96 4.45
CA ILE A 215 5.59 2.26 5.38
C ILE A 215 5.76 0.81 4.90
N ASN A 216 4.65 0.14 4.57
CA ASN A 216 4.62 -1.24 4.13
C ASN A 216 5.38 -1.40 2.81
N LEU A 217 5.07 -0.57 1.81
CA LEU A 217 5.80 -0.51 0.55
C LEU A 217 7.31 -0.36 0.80
N ASN A 218 7.75 0.60 1.60
CA ASN A 218 9.18 0.83 1.80
C ASN A 218 9.87 -0.33 2.53
N ILE A 219 9.34 -0.79 3.66
CA ILE A 219 9.95 -1.87 4.46
C ILE A 219 10.01 -3.16 3.64
N GLU A 220 8.88 -3.54 3.04
CA GLU A 220 8.74 -4.84 2.40
C GLU A 220 9.43 -4.88 1.05
N PHE A 221 9.39 -3.80 0.28
CA PHE A 221 10.06 -3.72 -1.01
C PHE A 221 11.57 -3.80 -0.88
N PHE A 222 12.20 -3.05 0.02
CA PHE A 222 13.66 -3.10 0.16
C PHE A 222 14.13 -4.47 0.63
N LEU A 223 13.41 -5.07 1.57
CA LEU A 223 13.76 -6.38 2.11
C LEU A 223 13.52 -7.48 1.07
N LEU A 224 12.39 -7.48 0.36
CA LEU A 224 12.11 -8.45 -0.71
C LEU A 224 13.09 -8.33 -1.88
N ASN A 225 13.44 -7.10 -2.29
CA ASN A 225 14.40 -6.89 -3.36
C ASN A 225 15.80 -7.41 -2.96
N ARG A 226 16.24 -7.14 -1.72
CA ARG A 226 17.50 -7.69 -1.19
C ARG A 226 17.49 -9.23 -1.13
N ILE A 227 16.41 -9.81 -0.62
CA ILE A 227 16.20 -11.27 -0.58
C ILE A 227 16.29 -11.85 -2.00
N ARG A 228 15.62 -11.24 -2.98
CA ARG A 228 15.67 -11.66 -4.37
C ARG A 228 17.08 -11.61 -4.95
N ILE A 229 17.82 -10.51 -4.74
CA ILE A 229 19.19 -10.34 -5.27
C ILE A 229 20.12 -11.42 -4.71
N VAL A 230 20.07 -11.67 -3.40
CA VAL A 230 20.90 -12.71 -2.76
C VAL A 230 20.53 -14.11 -3.28
N LEU A 231 19.25 -14.40 -3.44
CA LEU A 231 18.81 -15.69 -3.97
C LEU A 231 19.27 -15.90 -5.43
N MET A 232 19.04 -14.91 -6.29
CA MET A 232 19.38 -15.01 -7.71
C MET A 232 20.88 -15.10 -7.94
N SER A 233 21.68 -14.34 -7.18
CA SER A 233 23.15 -14.45 -7.25
C SER A 233 23.64 -15.85 -6.87
N HIS A 234 23.05 -16.47 -5.83
CA HIS A 234 23.43 -17.83 -5.45
C HIS A 234 23.01 -18.89 -6.48
N ILE A 235 21.84 -18.73 -7.12
CA ILE A 235 21.41 -19.61 -8.22
C ILE A 235 22.38 -19.51 -9.41
N ILE A 236 22.87 -18.31 -9.74
CA ILE A 236 23.83 -18.11 -10.83
C ILE A 236 25.16 -18.80 -10.49
N ILE A 237 25.68 -18.60 -9.28
CA ILE A 237 26.95 -19.20 -8.82
C ILE A 237 26.91 -20.73 -8.84
N ASN A 238 25.78 -21.34 -8.46
CA ASN A 238 25.66 -22.80 -8.42
C ASN A 238 25.41 -23.44 -9.80
N ASN A 239 25.05 -22.64 -10.82
CA ASN A 239 24.79 -23.11 -12.18
C ASN A 239 25.94 -22.79 -13.17
N SER A 240 26.98 -22.08 -12.71
CA SER A 240 28.22 -21.78 -13.45
C SER A 240 29.33 -22.74 -13.04
#